data_AF-A0A2X1RMT1-F1
#
_entry.id   AF-A0A2X1RMT1-F1
#
_cell.length_a   1.000
_cell.length_b   1.000
_cell.length_c   1.000
_cell.angle_alpha   90.00
_cell.angle_beta   90.00
_cell.angle_gamma   90.00
#
_symmetry.space_group_name_H-M   'P 1'
#
loop_
_entity.id
_entity.type
_entity.pdbx_description
1 polymer ?
#
loop_
_entity_poly.entity_id
_entity_poly.type
_entity_poly.pdbx_seq_one_letter_code
_entity_poly.pdbx_strand_id
1 'polypeptide(L)' 'MDGDKARVIENAEGARTTPSIIAYTDNETLVGQPAKRQAITNPKNTLFAIKRLIGRRFEK' A
#
# COMPACT_ATOMS: atom_id res chain seq x y z
N MET A 1 -15.51 7.11 -29.06
CA MET A 1 -15.20 8.37 -28.34
C MET A 1 -15.07 8.03 -26.85
N ASP A 2 -14.01 7.30 -26.47
CA ASP A 2 -13.72 6.92 -25.07
C ASP A 2 -12.33 7.38 -24.61
N GLY A 3 -11.71 8.31 -25.36
CA GLY A 3 -10.32 8.73 -25.14
C GLY A 3 -10.13 10.08 -24.45
N ASP A 4 -11.21 10.84 -24.21
CA ASP A 4 -11.11 12.25 -23.81
C ASP A 4 -11.39 12.50 -22.32
N LYS A 5 -11.71 11.44 -21.55
CA LYS A 5 -11.98 11.54 -20.11
C LYS A 5 -11.16 10.52 -19.34
N ALA A 6 -10.42 10.99 -18.34
CA ALA A 6 -9.70 10.14 -17.41
C ALA A 6 -10.68 9.25 -16.62
N ARG A 7 -10.39 7.95 -16.53
CA ARG A 7 -11.16 6.97 -15.77
C ARG A 7 -10.34 6.40 -14.63
N VAL A 8 -10.91 6.37 -13.43
CA VAL A 8 -10.31 5.68 -12.27
C VAL A 8 -10.50 4.18 -12.43
N ILE A 9 -9.41 3.42 -12.28
CA ILE A 9 -9.39 1.96 -12.38
C ILE A 9 -9.56 1.38 -10.97
N GLU A 10 -10.41 0.36 -10.86
CA GLU A 10 -10.62 -0.38 -9.62
C GLU A 10 -9.52 -1.45 -9.45
N ASN A 11 -9.12 -1.70 -8.21
CA ASN A 11 -8.19 -2.78 -7.90
C ASN A 11 -8.90 -4.14 -7.89
N ALA A 12 -8.13 -5.22 -7.68
CA ALA A 12 -8.66 -6.58 -7.61
C ALA A 12 -9.71 -6.76 -6.49
N GLU A 13 -9.67 -5.91 -5.46
CA GLU A 13 -10.62 -5.89 -4.36
C GLU A 13 -11.86 -5.01 -4.61
N GLY A 14 -12.02 -4.46 -5.82
CA GLY A 14 -13.16 -3.61 -6.21
C GLY A 14 -13.14 -2.19 -5.65
N ALA A 15 -12.03 -1.77 -5.04
CA ALA A 15 -11.85 -0.42 -4.52
C ALA A 15 -11.15 0.48 -5.55
N ARG A 16 -11.54 1.76 -5.58
CA ARG A 16 -10.91 2.79 -6.42
C ARG A 16 -9.60 3.34 -5.86
N THR A 17 -9.25 2.96 -4.63
CA THR A 17 -8.03 3.36 -3.95
C THR A 17 -7.41 2.17 -3.25
N THR A 18 -6.10 1.97 -3.47
CA THR A 18 -5.33 0.93 -2.78
C THR A 18 -4.52 1.58 -1.65
N PRO A 19 -4.58 1.07 -0.40
CA PRO A 19 -3.74 1.56 0.68
C PRO A 19 -2.24 1.48 0.31
N SER A 20 -1.49 2.55 0.53
CA SER A 20 -0.02 2.54 0.38
C SER A 20 0.65 1.87 1.57
N ILE A 21 0.37 0.58 1.74
CA ILE A 21 0.82 -0.27 2.85
C ILE A 21 1.34 -1.57 2.27
N ILE A 22 2.50 -2.00 2.75
CA ILE A 22 3.13 -3.28 2.41
C ILE A 22 3.36 -4.02 3.72
N ALA A 23 3.12 -5.33 3.74
CA ALA A 23 3.42 -6.15 4.90
C ALA A 23 4.10 -7.45 4.47
N TYR A 24 5.17 -7.79 5.17
CA TYR A 24 5.90 -9.04 4.96
C TYR A 24 5.41 -10.10 5.94
N THR A 25 5.10 -11.27 5.41
CA THR A 25 4.90 -12.50 6.17
C THR A 25 6.07 -13.45 5.87
N ASP A 26 6.10 -14.61 6.51
CA ASP A 26 7.19 -15.57 6.32
C ASP A 26 7.28 -16.09 4.87
N ASN A 27 6.15 -16.11 4.14
CA ASN A 27 6.05 -16.77 2.84
C ASN A 27 5.56 -15.85 1.71
N GLU A 28 5.07 -14.65 2.02
CA GLU A 28 4.51 -13.76 1.00
C GLU A 28 4.67 -12.27 1.32
N THR A 29 4.57 -11.46 0.27
CA THR A 29 4.49 -10.00 0.37
C THR A 29 3.06 -9.57 0.10
N LEU A 30 2.42 -9.01 1.12
CA LEU A 30 1.06 -8.49 1.03
C LEU A 30 1.10 -6.99 0.72
N VAL A 31 0.23 -6.55 -0.18
CA VAL A 31 0.14 -5.15 -0.64
C VAL A 31 -1.30 -4.68 -0.58
N GLY A 32 -1.52 -3.44 -0.17
CA GLY A 32 -2.85 -2.82 -0.25
C GLY A 32 -3.77 -3.26 0.88
N GLN A 33 -4.98 -3.71 0.52
CA GLN A 33 -6.02 -4.01 1.50
C GLN A 33 -5.67 -5.23 2.38
N PRO A 34 -5.10 -6.34 1.84
CA PRO A 34 -4.57 -7.43 2.65
C PRO A 34 -3.53 -6.99 3.69
N ALA A 35 -2.58 -6.13 3.30
CA ALA A 35 -1.56 -5.61 4.21
C ALA A 35 -2.15 -4.79 5.34
N LYS A 36 -3.15 -3.95 5.03
CA LYS A 36 -3.86 -3.13 6.03
C LYS A 36 -4.58 -3.98 7.10
N ARG A 37 -5.16 -5.12 6.73
CA ARG A 37 -5.93 -5.98 7.65
C ARG A 37 -5.07 -6.57 8.76
N GLN A 38 -3.84 -6.96 8.44
CA GLN A 38 -2.91 -7.56 9.41
C GLN A 38 -2.03 -6.53 10.13
N ALA A 39 -2.17 -5.23 9.86
CA ALA A 39 -1.31 -4.19 10.45
C ALA A 39 -1.36 -4.19 12.00
N ILE A 40 -2.47 -4.65 12.60
CA ILE A 40 -2.64 -4.74 14.06
C ILE A 40 -1.93 -5.97 14.63
N THR A 41 -2.01 -7.11 13.94
CA THR A 41 -1.45 -8.39 14.40
C THR A 41 0.03 -8.55 14.04
N ASN A 42 0.49 -7.88 12.99
CA ASN A 42 1.87 -7.89 12.50
C ASN A 42 2.42 -6.45 12.35
N PRO A 43 2.52 -5.66 13.43
CA PRO A 43 2.87 -4.24 13.34
C PRO A 43 4.34 -4.01 12.95
N LYS A 44 5.25 -4.90 13.35
CA LYS A 44 6.69 -4.75 13.09
C LYS A 44 7.06 -4.97 11.63
N ASN A 45 6.38 -5.90 10.95
CA ASN A 45 6.67 -6.23 9.54
C ASN A 45 5.68 -5.53 8.58
N THR A 46 4.88 -4.58 9.07
CA THR A 46 3.97 -3.77 8.25
C THR A 46 4.53 -2.36 8.06
N LEU A 47 4.83 -2.02 6.81
CA LEU A 47 5.37 -0.74 6.39
C LEU A 47 4.24 0.16 5.86
N PHE A 48 4.15 1.37 6.41
CA PHE A 48 3.20 2.39 5.97
C PHE A 48 3.83 3.78 6.05
N ALA A 49 3.21 4.77 5.40
CA ALA A 49 3.67 6.15 5.36
C ALA A 49 5.12 6.35 4.85
N ILE A 50 5.68 5.38 4.12
CA ILE A 50 7.04 5.43 3.57
C ILE A 50 7.24 6.64 2.64
N LYS A 51 6.19 7.14 1.99
CA LYS A 51 6.23 8.40 1.22
C LYS A 51 6.64 9.61 2.07
N ARG A 52 6.52 9.55 3.40
CA ARG A 52 7.06 10.58 4.30
C ARG A 52 8.57 10.48 4.48
N LEU A 53 9.15 9.29 4.30
CA LEU A 53 10.58 9.00 4.50
C LEU A 53 11.39 9.05 3.21
N ILE A 54 10.74 8.84 2.06
CA ILE A 54 11.42 8.85 0.75
C ILE A 54 12.18 10.18 0.54
N GLY A 55 13.46 10.08 0.20
CA GLY A 55 14.33 11.24 -0.01
C GLY A 55 14.77 12.00 1.25
N ARG A 56 14.35 11.56 2.45
CA ARG A 56 14.88 12.13 3.71
C ARG A 56 16.20 11.45 4.08
N ARG A 57 17.11 12.26 4.63
CA ARG A 57 18.32 11.74 5.27
C ARG A 57 18.00 11.35 6.70
N PHE A 58 18.59 10.24 7.14
CA PHE A 58 18.62 9.92 8.55
C PHE A 58 19.70 10.78 9.19
N GLU A 59 19.30 11.68 10.08
CA GLU A 59 20.24 12.41 10.93
C GLU A 59 20.65 11.46 12.05
N LYS A 60 21.92 11.06 12.07
CA LYS A 60 22.50 10.13 13.05
C LYS A 60 23.28 10.91 14.09
#